data_AF-A0A7K1E1K8-F1
#
_entry.id   AF-A0A7K1E1K8-F1
#
_cell.length_a   1.000
_cell.length_b   1.000
_cell.length_c   1.000
_cell.angle_alpha   90.00
_cell.angle_beta   90.00
_cell.angle_gamma   90.00
#
_symmetry.space_group_name_H-M   'P 1'
#
loop_
_entity.id
_entity.type
_entity.pdbx_description
1 polymer ?
#
loop_
_entity_poly.entity_id
_entity_poly.type
_entity_poly.pdbx_seq_one_letter_code
_entity_poly.pdbx_strand_id
1 'polypeptide(L)'
;MSTTVLWVALAGGLGALVRYGVTRALPRRDASSFPTAVLLINVLGSFVAGVTLGLFLLNMVAFDVAVVVWAGLCGSMTTFSTFAVDTVLLATSRPKLA
;
A
#
# COMPACT_ATOMS: atom_id res chain seq x y z
N MET A 1 19.16 13.95 10.53
CA MET A 1 18.00 13.46 11.31
C MET A 1 16.73 14.31 11.16
N SER A 2 16.76 15.64 10.96
CA SER A 2 15.51 16.45 10.90
C SER A 2 14.78 16.42 9.55
N THR A 3 15.49 16.51 8.42
CA THR A 3 14.87 16.63 7.09
C THR A 3 14.25 15.34 6.56
N THR A 4 14.89 14.18 6.79
CA THR A 4 14.38 12.88 6.34
C THR A 4 12.99 12.58 6.92
N VAL A 5 12.74 12.95 8.18
CA VAL A 5 11.43 12.74 8.83
C VAL A 5 10.33 13.53 8.12
N LEU A 6 10.60 14.77 7.73
CA LEU A 6 9.64 15.58 6.96
C LEU A 6 9.34 14.94 5.61
N TRP A 7 10.37 14.44 4.91
CA TRP A 7 10.17 13.75 3.64
C TRP A 7 9.42 12.44 3.78
N VAL A 8 9.67 11.65 4.82
CA VAL A 8 8.90 10.44 5.15
C VAL A 8 7.44 10.80 5.41
N ALA A 9 7.18 11.89 6.16
CA ALA A 9 5.82 12.34 6.43
C ALA A 9 5.08 12.79 5.16
N LEU A 10 5.75 13.54 4.27
CA LEU A 10 5.18 13.97 3.00
C LEU A 10 4.90 12.78 2.07
N ALA A 11 5.86 11.87 1.93
CA ALA A 11 5.71 10.64 1.16
C ALA A 11 4.60 9.74 1.74
N GLY A 12 4.51 9.67 3.06
CA GLY A 12 3.46 8.97 3.79
C GLY A 12 2.06 9.57 3.55
N GLY A 13 1.95 10.90 3.56
CA GLY A 13 0.72 11.59 3.18
C GLY A 13 0.31 11.29 1.74
N LEU A 14 1.27 11.33 0.82
CA LEU A 14 1.02 11.00 -0.59
C LEU A 14 0.56 9.54 -0.78
N GLY A 15 1.23 8.57 -0.15
CA GLY A 15 0.84 7.16 -0.26
C GLY A 15 -0.56 6.90 0.32
N ALA A 16 -0.91 7.55 1.44
CA ALA A 16 -2.26 7.50 1.99
C ALA A 16 -3.31 8.09 1.03
N LEU A 17 -3.01 9.21 0.36
CA LEU A 17 -3.89 9.83 -0.63
C LEU A 17 -4.06 8.94 -1.87
N VAL A 18 -3.00 8.30 -2.36
CA VAL A 18 -3.06 7.34 -3.47
C VAL A 18 -3.94 6.15 -3.08
N ARG A 19 -3.72 5.55 -1.91
CA ARG A 19 -4.56 4.46 -1.39
C ARG A 19 -6.03 4.86 -1.32
N TYR A 20 -6.31 6.05 -0.78
CA TYR A 20 -7.67 6.57 -0.69
C TYR A 20 -8.30 6.76 -2.07
N GLY A 21 -7.57 7.38 -3.00
CA GLY A 21 -8.03 7.63 -4.37
C GLY A 21 -8.34 6.34 -5.12
N VAL A 22 -7.46 5.34 -5.07
CA VAL A 22 -7.67 4.03 -5.71
C VAL A 22 -8.88 3.31 -5.11
N THR A 23 -9.02 3.34 -3.78
CA THR A 23 -10.17 2.73 -3.09
C THR A 23 -11.49 3.41 -3.45
N ARG A 24 -11.49 4.72 -3.71
CA ARG A 24 -12.64 5.47 -4.22
C ARG A 24 -12.96 5.18 -5.69
N ALA A 25 -11.94 5.06 -6.53
CA ALA A 25 -12.08 4.81 -7.96
C ALA A 25 -12.55 3.38 -8.27
N LEU A 26 -12.23 2.42 -7.40
CA LEU A 26 -12.63 1.02 -7.51
C LEU A 26 -13.55 0.63 -6.33
N PRO A 27 -14.77 1.20 -6.27
CA PRO A 27 -15.68 0.97 -5.16
C PRO A 27 -16.17 -0.48 -5.14
N ARG A 28 -16.39 -0.98 -3.93
CA ARG A 28 -17.00 -2.29 -3.72
C ARG A 28 -18.51 -2.21 -3.89
N ARG A 29 -19.09 -3.27 -4.48
CA ARG A 29 -20.55 -3.42 -4.62
C ARG A 29 -21.19 -3.96 -3.34
N ASP A 30 -20.55 -4.95 -2.71
CA ASP A 30 -20.94 -5.49 -1.41
C ASP A 30 -19.72 -5.98 -0.60
N ALA A 31 -19.93 -6.36 0.66
CA ALA A 31 -18.86 -6.82 1.57
C ALA A 31 -18.24 -8.16 1.13
N SER A 32 -18.94 -8.94 0.32
CA SER A 32 -18.47 -10.19 -0.29
C SER A 32 -17.69 -10.00 -1.59
N SER A 33 -17.66 -8.77 -2.12
CA SER A 33 -16.95 -8.46 -3.35
C SER A 33 -15.44 -8.55 -3.16
N PHE A 34 -14.74 -9.05 -4.17
CA PHE A 34 -13.29 -9.18 -4.12
C PHE A 34 -12.58 -7.81 -3.89
N PRO A 35 -11.58 -7.73 -2.98
CA PRO A 35 -10.81 -6.52 -2.62
C PRO A 35 -9.90 -5.96 -3.74
N THR A 36 -10.37 -5.77 -4.97
CA THR A 36 -9.49 -5.40 -6.10
C THR A 36 -8.64 -4.16 -5.83
N ALA A 37 -9.22 -3.12 -5.22
CA ALA A 37 -8.49 -1.91 -4.87
C ALA A 37 -7.36 -2.18 -3.87
N VAL A 38 -7.64 -2.94 -2.80
CA VAL A 38 -6.69 -3.25 -1.73
C VAL A 38 -5.60 -4.19 -2.23
N LEU A 39 -5.93 -5.15 -3.09
CA LEU A 39 -4.94 -6.01 -3.74
C LEU A 39 -4.00 -5.16 -4.61
N LEU A 40 -4.55 -4.28 -5.44
CA LEU A 40 -3.79 -3.45 -6.37
C LEU A 40 -2.77 -2.56 -5.64
N ILE A 41 -3.20 -1.83 -4.61
CA ILE A 41 -2.30 -0.94 -3.87
C ILE A 41 -1.22 -1.73 -3.11
N ASN A 42 -1.52 -2.93 -2.61
CA ASN A 42 -0.53 -3.77 -1.94
C ASN A 42 0.49 -4.32 -2.94
N VAL A 43 0.05 -4.86 -4.08
CA VAL A 43 0.96 -5.39 -5.10
C VAL A 43 1.86 -4.30 -5.68
N LEU A 44 1.31 -3.15 -6.06
CA LEU A 44 2.09 -2.03 -6.59
C LEU A 44 3.04 -1.46 -5.52
N GLY A 45 2.55 -1.26 -4.30
CA GLY A 45 3.39 -0.76 -3.21
C GLY A 45 4.53 -1.72 -2.84
N SER A 46 4.26 -3.04 -2.80
CA SER A 46 5.30 -4.06 -2.56
C SER A 46 6.30 -4.14 -3.71
N PHE A 47 5.87 -3.95 -4.96
CA PHE A 47 6.78 -3.88 -6.10
C PHE A 47 7.72 -2.69 -5.98
N VAL A 48 7.20 -1.48 -5.72
CA VAL A 48 8.03 -0.28 -5.52
C VAL A 48 8.95 -0.44 -4.32
N ALA A 49 8.47 -1.04 -3.23
CA ALA A 49 9.29 -1.35 -2.07
C ALA A 49 10.44 -2.31 -2.39
N GLY A 50 10.18 -3.37 -3.16
CA GLY A 50 11.18 -4.33 -3.61
C GLY A 50 12.23 -3.70 -4.53
N VAL A 51 11.81 -2.88 -5.50
CA VAL A 51 12.73 -2.11 -6.37
C VAL A 51 13.60 -1.17 -5.54
N THR A 52 12.99 -0.44 -4.60
CA THR A 52 13.71 0.49 -3.71
C THR A 52 14.77 -0.24 -2.89
N LEU A 53 14.42 -1.39 -2.31
CA LEU A 53 15.36 -2.23 -1.57
C LEU A 53 16.50 -2.72 -2.48
N GLY A 54 16.19 -3.19 -3.69
CA GLY A 54 17.20 -3.63 -4.66
C GLY A 54 18.17 -2.51 -5.04
N LEU A 55 17.66 -1.32 -5.35
CA LEU A 55 18.49 -0.15 -5.67
C LEU A 55 19.38 0.27 -4.50
N PHE A 56 18.87 0.21 -3.27
CA PHE A 56 19.66 0.47 -2.07
C PHE A 56 20.78 -0.57 -1.88
N LEU A 57 20.48 -1.86 -2.03
CA LEU A 57 21.47 -2.94 -1.90
C LEU A 57 22.56 -2.88 -2.99
N LEU A 58 22.22 -2.36 -4.17
CA LEU A 58 23.18 -2.09 -5.26
C LEU A 58 23.95 -0.77 -5.09
N ASN A 59 23.78 -0.06 -3.96
CA ASN A 59 24.37 1.26 -3.69
C ASN A 59 24.01 2.33 -4.73
N MET A 60 22.90 2.18 -5.45
CA MET A 60 22.42 3.14 -6.45
C MET A 60 21.63 4.30 -5.83
N VAL A 61 21.20 4.15 -4.57
CA VAL A 61 20.37 5.12 -3.86
C VAL A 61 20.83 5.21 -2.39
N ALA A 62 20.87 6.43 -1.84
CA ALA A 62 21.22 6.65 -0.44
C ALA A 62 20.14 6.14 0.53
N PHE A 63 20.55 5.76 1.74
CA PHE A 63 19.65 5.24 2.78
C PHE A 63 18.44 6.15 3.05
N ASP A 64 18.66 7.47 3.17
CA ASP A 64 17.58 8.44 3.42
C ASP A 64 16.51 8.42 2.33
N VAL A 65 16.92 8.33 1.06
CA VAL A 65 15.99 8.26 -0.08
C VAL A 65 15.24 6.93 -0.07
N ALA A 66 15.94 5.84 0.20
CA ALA A 66 15.31 4.51 0.33
C ALA A 66 14.25 4.51 1.44
N VAL A 67 14.54 5.11 2.60
CA VAL A 67 13.57 5.21 3.72
C VAL A 67 12.34 6.05 3.36
N VAL A 68 12.52 7.18 2.66
CA VAL A 68 11.40 8.03 2.22
C VAL A 68 10.43 7.27 1.32
N VAL A 69 10.95 6.51 0.35
CA VAL A 69 10.12 5.74 -0.59
C VAL A 69 9.56 4.47 0.08
N TRP A 70 10.41 3.71 0.76
CA TRP A 70 10.05 2.41 1.32
C TRP A 70 9.13 2.54 2.54
N ALA A 71 9.56 3.28 3.57
CA ALA A 71 8.77 3.45 4.79
C ALA A 71 7.67 4.50 4.65
N GLY A 72 7.93 5.62 3.96
CA GLY A 72 6.95 6.69 3.75
C GLY A 72 5.88 6.30 2.72
N LEU A 73 6.24 6.33 1.44
CA LEU A 73 5.29 6.12 0.34
C LEU A 73 4.69 4.71 0.36
N CYS A 74 5.53 3.68 0.31
CA CYS A 74 5.03 2.30 0.21
C CYS A 74 4.35 1.86 1.51
N GLY A 75 4.90 2.22 2.67
CA GLY A 75 4.31 1.87 3.97
C GLY A 75 2.90 2.44 4.18
N SER A 76 2.59 3.62 3.64
CA SER A 76 1.27 4.26 3.76
C SER A 76 0.28 3.89 2.63
N MET A 77 0.81 3.60 1.44
CA MET A 77 0.04 3.13 0.28
C MET A 77 -0.43 1.68 0.45
N THR A 78 0.43 0.82 0.99
CA THR A 78 0.08 -0.58 1.31
C THR A 78 -0.74 -0.64 2.60
N THR A 79 -1.49 -1.73 2.82
CA THR A 79 -2.27 -1.89 4.05
C THR A 79 -2.55 -3.35 4.38
N PHE A 80 -2.06 -3.79 5.54
CA PHE A 80 -2.38 -5.11 6.07
C PHE A 80 -3.71 -5.15 6.82
N SER A 81 -4.04 -4.08 7.57
CA SER A 81 -5.27 -4.04 8.38
C SER A 81 -6.54 -4.14 7.53
N THR A 82 -6.62 -3.40 6.42
CA THR A 82 -7.75 -3.51 5.50
C THR A 82 -7.78 -4.86 4.79
N PHE A 83 -6.62 -5.38 4.36
CA PHE A 83 -6.54 -6.71 3.75
C PHE A 83 -7.01 -7.83 4.69
N ALA A 84 -6.67 -7.76 5.98
CA ALA A 84 -7.08 -8.75 6.98
C ALA A 84 -8.61 -8.74 7.19
N VAL A 85 -9.21 -7.55 7.32
CA VAL A 85 -10.68 -7.40 7.39
C VAL A 85 -11.33 -7.99 6.14
N ASP A 86 -10.80 -7.66 4.96
CA ASP A 86 -11.31 -8.15 3.68
C ASP A 86 -11.24 -9.67 3.56
N THR A 87 -10.15 -10.26 4.06
CA THR A 87 -9.97 -11.71 4.10
C THR A 87 -11.02 -12.38 4.98
N VAL A 88 -11.28 -11.82 6.18
CA VAL A 88 -12.33 -12.33 7.08
C VAL A 88 -13.71 -12.20 6.45
N LEU A 89 -14.01 -11.07 5.81
CA LEU A 89 -15.28 -10.85 5.12
C LEU A 89 -15.48 -11.85 3.99
N LEU A 90 -14.48 -12.10 3.15
CA LEU A 90 -14.57 -13.10 2.08
C LEU A 90 -14.75 -14.52 2.63
N ALA A 91 -14.02 -14.89 3.69
CA ALA A 91 -14.09 -16.23 4.28
C ALA A 91 -15.45 -16.51 4.96
N THR A 92 -16.10 -15.47 5.50
CA THR A 92 -17.39 -15.60 6.21
C THR A 92 -18.59 -15.30 5.32
N SER A 93 -18.39 -14.65 4.18
CA SER A 93 -19.44 -14.43 3.18
C SER A 93 -19.88 -15.78 2.61
N ARG A 94 -21.16 -16.13 2.79
CA ARG A 94 -21.71 -17.29 2.09
C ARG A 94 -21.63 -17.02 0.59
N PRO A 95 -21.09 -17.94 -0.23
CA PRO A 95 -21.15 -17.79 -1.67
C PRO A 95 -22.63 -17.65 -2.04
N LYS A 96 -22.99 -16.57 -2.73
CA LYS A 96 -24.28 -16.51 -3.42
C LYS A 96 -24.21 -17.59 -4.49
N LEU A 97 -24.65 -18.80 -4.14
CA LEU A 97 -24.93 -19.87 -5.11
C LEU A 97 -25.96 -19.26 -6.07
N ALA A 98 -25.51 -18.98 -7.29
CA ALA A 98 -26.37 -18.60 -8.41
C ALA A 98 -27.18 -19.83 -8.87
#